data_AF-A0A9D8INK2-F1
#
_entry.id   AF-A0A9D8INK2-F1
#
_cell.length_a   1.000
_cell.length_b   1.000
_cell.length_c   1.000
_cell.angle_alpha   90.00
_cell.angle_beta   90.00
_cell.angle_gamma   90.00
#
_symmetry.space_group_name_H-M   'P 1'
#
loop_
_entity.id
_entity.type
_entity.pdbx_description
1 polymer ?
#
loop_
_entity_poly.entity_id
_entity_poly.type
_entity_poly.pdbx_seq_one_letter_code
_entity_poly.pdbx_strand_id
1 'polypeptide(L)' 'LLALDEALSRLARLEPRLARTVELRYFGGLSVDETAEAIGVGTATVKRDWTLARAWLHRELDPDGVARS' A
#
# COMPACT_ATOMS: atom_id res chain seq x y z
N LEU A 1 13.17 8.60 -1.83
CA LEU A 1 13.37 7.16 -1.52
C LEU A 1 13.24 6.91 -0.02
N LEU A 2 14.05 7.55 0.84
CA LEU A 2 13.99 7.34 2.30
C LEU A 2 12.58 7.51 2.93
N ALA A 3 11.86 8.58 2.57
CA ALA A 3 10.51 8.84 3.11
C ALA A 3 9.46 7.78 2.73
N LEU A 4 9.58 7.18 1.53
CA LEU A 4 8.69 6.11 1.09
C LEU A 4 8.96 4.82 1.87
N ASP A 5 10.24 4.48 2.06
CA ASP A 5 10.63 3.28 2.83
C ASP A 5 10.19 3.39 4.29
N GLU A 6 10.30 4.57 4.90
CA GLU A 6 9.81 4.82 6.25
C GLU A 6 8.28 4.73 6.33
N ALA A 7 7.56 5.32 5.37
CA ALA A 7 6.11 5.23 5.28
C ALA A 7 5.63 3.79 5.09
N LEU A 8 6.28 3.01 4.22
CA LEU A 8 5.98 1.59 4.02
C LEU A 8 6.30 0.76 5.26
N SER A 9 7.41 1.04 5.95
CA SER A 9 7.75 0.40 7.22
C SER A 9 6.69 0.68 8.29
N ARG A 10 6.14 1.90 8.32
CA ARG A 10 5.04 2.26 9.23
C ARG A 10 3.73 1.58 8.82
N LEU A 11 3.40 1.55 7.52
CA LEU A 11 2.24 0.84 7.01
C LEU A 11 2.31 -0.66 7.34
N ALA A 12 3.48 -1.28 7.22
CA ALA A 12 3.69 -2.69 7.54
C ALA A 12 3.43 -3.02 9.01
N ARG A 13 3.66 -2.06 9.92
CA ARG A 13 3.36 -2.22 11.35
C ARG A 13 1.88 -2.02 11.68
N LEU A 14 1.21 -1.10 10.97
CA LEU A 14 -0.20 -0.77 11.23
C LEU A 14 -1.16 -1.72 10.52
N GLU A 15 -0.92 -1.96 9.23
CA GLU A 15 -1.77 -2.71 8.31
C GLU A 15 -0.89 -3.61 7.43
N PRO A 16 -0.41 -4.75 7.96
CA PRO A 16 0.55 -5.62 7.27
C PRO A 16 0.08 -6.09 5.88
N ARG A 17 -1.24 -6.34 5.72
CA ARG A 17 -1.81 -6.79 4.43
C ARG A 17 -1.78 -5.70 3.37
N LEU A 18 -1.96 -4.43 3.75
CA LEU A 18 -1.86 -3.29 2.84
C LEU A 18 -0.42 -3.11 2.37
N ALA A 19 0.54 -3.16 3.29
CA ALA A 19 1.97 -3.09 2.95
C ALA A 19 2.38 -4.22 2.01
N ARG A 20 1.99 -5.47 2.30
CA ARG A 20 2.27 -6.62 1.43
C ARG A 20 1.65 -6.48 0.04
N THR A 21 0.44 -5.91 -0.05
CA THR A 21 -0.20 -5.60 -1.34
C THR A 21 0.62 -4.58 -2.13
N VAL A 22 1.20 -3.57 -1.47
CA VAL A 22 2.07 -2.59 -2.14
C VAL A 22 3.38 -3.19 -2.60
N GLU A 23 4.03 -3.98 -1.73
CA GLU A 23 5.26 -4.70 -2.06
C GLU A 23 5.11 -5.54 -3.33
N LEU A 24 4.10 -6.42 -3.37
CA LEU A 24 3.90 -7.33 -4.49
C LEU A 24 3.54 -6.60 -5.79
N ARG A 25 2.67 -5.59 -5.71
CA ARG A 25 2.19 -4.91 -6.92
C ARG A 25 3.14 -3.87 -7.47
N TYR A 26 3.81 -3.11 -6.60
CA TYR A 26 4.65 -1.99 -7.01
C TYR A 26 6.10 -2.41 -7.20
N PHE A 27 6.65 -3.22 -6.28
CA PHE A 27 8.04 -3.66 -6.35
C PHE A 27 8.18 -5.04 -7.00
N GLY A 28 7.25 -5.95 -6.74
CA GLY A 28 7.22 -7.27 -7.37
C GLY A 28 6.67 -7.27 -8.80
N GLY A 29 5.96 -6.21 -9.20
CA GLY A 29 5.33 -6.11 -10.53
C GLY A 29 4.16 -7.06 -10.75
N LEU A 30 3.60 -7.67 -9.69
CA LEU A 30 2.50 -8.62 -9.78
C LEU A 30 1.19 -7.92 -10.18
N SER A 31 0.39 -8.63 -10.97
CA SER A 31 -1.00 -8.29 -11.27
C SER A 31 -1.90 -8.44 -10.02
N VAL A 32 -3.16 -8.03 -10.15
CA VAL A 32 -4.18 -8.19 -9.10
C VAL A 32 -4.37 -9.68 -8.75
N ASP A 33 -4.44 -10.52 -9.78
CA ASP A 33 -4.77 -11.93 -9.63
C ASP A 33 -3.60 -12.70 -9.01
N GLU A 34 -2.37 -12.44 -9.47
CA GLU A 34 -1.16 -13.01 -8.86
C GLU A 34 -0.97 -12.53 -7.42
N THR A 35 -1.28 -11.26 -7.13
CA THR A 35 -1.23 -10.75 -5.75
C THR A 35 -2.30 -11.41 -4.86
N ALA A 36 -3.49 -11.64 -5.40
CA ALA A 36 -4.60 -12.29 -4.69
C ALA A 36 -4.24 -13.72 -4.32
N GLU A 37 -3.65 -14.46 -5.26
CA GLU A 37 -3.11 -15.80 -5.04
C GLU A 37 -1.99 -15.79 -4.00
N ALA A 38 -1.01 -14.89 -4.14
CA ALA A 38 0.15 -14.81 -3.24
C ALA A 38 -0.22 -14.45 -1.78
N ILE A 39 -1.31 -13.71 -1.56
CA ILE A 39 -1.79 -13.32 -0.22
C ILE A 39 -2.89 -14.27 0.31
N GLY A 40 -3.53 -15.06 -0.56
CA GLY A 40 -4.62 -15.96 -0.20
C GLY A 40 -5.95 -15.24 0.05
N VAL A 41 -6.23 -14.18 -0.72
CA VAL A 41 -7.48 -13.39 -0.63
C VAL A 41 -8.15 -13.24 -2.00
N GLY A 42 -9.39 -12.75 -2.02
CA GLY A 42 -10.07 -12.45 -3.29
C GLY A 42 -9.48 -11.23 -4.02
N THR A 43 -9.57 -11.22 -5.35
CA THR A 43 -9.13 -10.11 -6.21
C THR A 43 -9.83 -8.78 -5.87
N ALA A 44 -11.08 -8.85 -5.43
CA ALA A 44 -11.85 -7.70 -4.94
C ALA A 44 -11.28 -7.13 -3.62
N THR A 45 -10.65 -7.95 -2.79
CA THR A 45 -9.93 -7.53 -1.58
C THR A 45 -8.63 -6.85 -1.97
N VAL A 46 -7.84 -7.43 -2.87
CA VAL A 46 -6.60 -6.81 -3.36
C VAL A 46 -6.84 -5.43 -3.99
N LYS A 47 -7.92 -5.26 -4.75
CA LYS A 47 -8.29 -3.95 -5.32
C LYS A 47 -8.62 -2.91 -4.25
N ARG A 48 -9.31 -3.32 -3.19
CA ARG A 48 -9.64 -2.47 -2.03
C ARG A 48 -8.37 -2.12 -1.26
N ASP A 49 -7.57 -3.12 -0.91
CA ASP A 49 -6.33 -2.97 -0.17
C ASP A 49 -5.35 -2.07 -0.93
N TRP A 50 -5.22 -2.24 -2.25
CA TRP A 50 -4.41 -1.36 -3.09
C TRP A 50 -4.87 0.11 -3.04
N THR A 51 -6.17 0.35 -3.11
CA THR A 51 -6.75 1.70 -3.01
C THR A 51 -6.48 2.32 -1.64
N LEU A 52 -6.71 1.56 -0.57
CA LEU A 52 -6.48 2.02 0.80
C LEU A 52 -5.01 2.31 1.07
N ALA A 53 -4.11 1.42 0.65
CA ALA A 53 -2.68 1.58 0.83
C ALA A 53 -2.15 2.83 0.11
N ARG A 54 -2.59 3.09 -1.13
CA ARG A 54 -2.21 4.30 -1.88
C ARG A 54 -2.72 5.57 -1.22
N ALA A 55 -3.97 5.59 -0.76
CA ALA A 55 -4.53 6.75 -0.07
C ALA A 55 -3.79 7.04 1.24
N TRP A 56 -3.47 5.99 2.00
CA TRP A 56 -2.70 6.10 3.23
C TRP A 56 -1.28 6.63 2.95
N LEU A 57 -0.57 6.07 1.97
CA LEU A 57 0.78 6.50 1.60
C LEU A 57 0.80 7.95 1.11
N HIS A 58 -0.19 8.37 0.33
CA HIS A 58 -0.29 9.76 -0.12
C HIS A 58 -0.43 10.72 1.07
N ARG A 59 -1.24 10.38 2.07
CA ARG A 59 -1.40 11.20 3.28
C ARG A 59 -0.12 11.23 4.13
N GLU A 60 0.57 10.09 4.24
CA GLU A 60 1.79 10.00 5.03
C GLU A 60 2.96 10.76 4.39
N LEU A 61 3.04 10.77 3.06
CA LEU A 61 4.12 11.42 2.30
C LEU A 61 3.87 12.90 2.01
N ASP A 62 2.63 13.37 2.14
CA ASP A 62 2.25 14.77 2.03
C ASP A 62 1.59 15.27 3.33
N PRO A 63 2.35 15.38 4.44
CA PRO A 63 1.81 15.85 5.71
C PRO A 63 1.39 17.32 5.67
N ASP A 64 1.94 18.13 4.75
CA ASP A 64 1.69 19.58 4.64
C ASP A 64 0.54 19.95 3.70
N GLY A 65 0.03 19.02 2.87
CA GLY A 65 -1.10 19.25 1.96
C GLY A 65 -2.43 19.50 2.65
N VAL A 66 -2.58 19.11 3.93
CA VAL A 66 -3.78 19.35 4.75
C VAL A 66 -3.77 20.75 5.39
N ALA A 67 -2.60 21.36 5.57
CA ALA A 67 -2.45 22.66 6.23
C ALA A 67 -2.56 23.87 5.27
N ARG A 68 -2.73 23.63 3.96
CA ARG A 68 -2.78 24.67 2.91
C ARG A 68 -4.12 24.79 2.17
N SER A 69 -5.21 24.25 2.74
CA SER A 69 -6.58 24.35 2.20
C SER A 69 -7.50 25.14 3.10
#